data_AF-A0A137NX39-F1
#
_entry.id   AF-A0A137NX39-F1
#
_cell.length_a   1.000
_cell.length_b   1.000
_cell.length_c   1.000
_cell.angle_alpha   90.00
_cell.angle_beta   90.00
_cell.angle_gamma   90.00
#
_symmetry.space_group_name_H-M   'P 1'
#
loop_
_entity.id
_entity.type
_entity.pdbx_description
1 polymer ?
#
loop_
_entity_poly.entity_id
_entity_poly.type
_entity_poly.pdbx_seq_one_letter_code
_entity_poly.pdbx_strand_id
1 'polypeptide(L)'
;GPRGTRLPFPCGRPKGPTDTIMKAGESVKWSLAGGATHNGGHCEISLSYDDKTFVSIQTIIGNCMKKGKLDYEVTIPANAPSGNATFAWTWVNWEGNREYYMNCADVIIEGSPNGVLTGPKMVEANMPGRPTIPEFYNNARTSAELYENRPNVSVTGSGVTGPVAPQPQPQPTTTAPSKPEPTGEEFPTEEEFPTSEEQEVYPPVNKPSVTKPSYKPSVNKPQPNYEPARPYRPEPTQGNKPEKCQHGKWECNGEDYRVCVWGVWEERRCSEDTKCYQATPFNILCL
;
A
#
# COMPACT_ATOMS: atom_id res chain seq x y z
N GLY A 1 16.01 -9.97 18.54
CA GLY A 1 16.50 -8.69 17.98
C GLY A 1 16.17 -7.55 18.93
N PRO A 2 16.95 -6.46 18.96
CA PRO A 2 16.51 -5.24 19.63
C PRO A 2 15.20 -4.81 18.96
N ARG A 3 14.22 -4.35 19.76
CA ARG A 3 12.90 -3.95 19.25
C ARG A 3 13.10 -2.83 18.23
N GLY A 4 13.10 -3.20 16.96
CA GLY A 4 13.36 -2.30 15.84
C GLY A 4 12.47 -1.08 15.97
N THR A 5 13.07 0.09 15.75
CA THR A 5 12.42 1.40 15.82
C THR A 5 11.21 1.42 14.90
N ARG A 6 10.03 1.10 15.44
CA ARG A 6 8.77 1.37 14.78
C ARG A 6 8.72 2.88 14.57
N LEU A 7 8.70 3.30 13.31
CA LEU A 7 8.54 4.71 13.00
C LEU A 7 7.21 5.21 13.58
N PRO A 8 7.15 6.48 14.04
CA PRO A 8 5.91 7.02 14.60
C PRO A 8 4.80 7.01 13.56
N PHE A 9 3.64 6.49 13.93
CA PHE A 9 2.45 6.56 13.08
C PHE A 9 1.76 7.93 13.25
N PRO A 10 1.23 8.55 12.18
CA PRO A 10 1.30 8.13 10.77
C PRO A 10 2.61 8.58 10.07
N CYS A 11 2.92 7.94 8.93
CA CYS A 11 3.98 8.28 7.98
C CYS A 11 5.44 8.22 8.45
N GLY A 12 5.74 8.26 9.75
CA GLY A 12 7.09 8.02 10.26
C GLY A 12 8.13 9.10 9.97
N ARG A 13 7.70 10.25 9.42
CA ARG A 13 8.59 11.32 8.94
C ARG A 13 7.94 12.72 9.02
N PRO A 14 8.73 13.80 9.08
CA PRO A 14 8.25 15.16 8.81
C PRO A 14 7.79 15.34 7.36
N LYS A 15 6.99 16.37 7.08
CA LYS A 15 6.60 16.75 5.71
C LYS A 15 7.81 17.05 4.84
N GLY A 16 7.82 16.47 3.65
CA GLY A 16 8.80 16.74 2.60
C GLY A 16 8.33 17.84 1.63
N PRO A 17 9.15 18.16 0.62
CA PRO A 17 8.75 19.03 -0.48
C PRO A 17 7.61 18.40 -1.30
N THR A 18 6.68 19.24 -1.75
CA THR A 18 5.51 18.85 -2.56
C THR A 18 5.76 19.16 -4.04
N ASP A 19 6.52 18.29 -4.72
CA ASP A 19 6.86 18.49 -6.14
C ASP A 19 5.91 17.75 -7.10
N THR A 20 5.03 16.89 -6.57
CA THR A 20 4.09 16.10 -7.37
C THR A 20 2.70 16.69 -7.33
N ILE A 21 2.18 17.03 -8.51
CA ILE A 21 0.81 17.52 -8.69
C ILE A 21 -0.05 16.37 -9.22
N MET A 22 -1.21 16.15 -8.58
CA MET A 22 -2.22 15.19 -9.01
C MET A 22 -3.55 15.92 -9.22
N LYS A 23 -4.26 15.61 -10.30
CA LYS A 23 -5.52 16.28 -10.65
C LYS A 23 -6.72 15.46 -10.19
N ALA A 24 -7.69 16.14 -9.57
CA ALA A 24 -8.96 15.53 -9.21
C ALA A 24 -9.69 15.03 -10.46
N GLY A 25 -10.22 13.80 -10.39
CA GLY A 25 -10.88 13.12 -11.50
C GLY A 25 -9.94 12.37 -12.44
N GLU A 26 -8.62 12.55 -12.33
CA GLU A 26 -7.64 11.84 -13.15
C GLU A 26 -7.09 10.59 -12.45
N SER A 27 -6.69 9.61 -13.27
CA SER A 27 -5.96 8.44 -12.82
C SER A 27 -4.48 8.74 -12.64
N VAL A 28 -3.92 8.27 -11.54
CA VAL A 28 -2.51 8.35 -11.20
C VAL A 28 -1.94 6.94 -11.15
N LYS A 29 -0.89 6.71 -11.91
CA LYS A 29 -0.08 5.48 -11.83
C LYS A 29 0.94 5.62 -10.72
N TRP A 30 1.11 4.57 -9.94
CA TRP A 30 2.08 4.51 -8.86
C TRP A 30 2.65 3.09 -8.76
N SER A 31 3.88 3.01 -8.26
CA SER A 31 4.59 1.74 -8.14
C SER A 31 5.22 1.62 -6.78
N LEU A 32 5.21 0.41 -6.24
CA LEU A 32 5.94 0.04 -5.04
C LEU A 32 7.36 -0.37 -5.42
N ALA A 33 8.29 -0.09 -4.52
CA ALA A 33 9.68 -0.47 -4.70
C ALA A 33 10.11 -1.40 -3.55
N GLY A 34 10.93 -2.40 -3.86
CA GLY A 34 11.29 -3.51 -2.96
C GLY A 34 10.84 -4.89 -3.49
N GLY A 35 11.25 -5.97 -2.80
CA GLY A 35 11.06 -7.34 -3.27
C GLY A 35 10.28 -8.29 -2.35
N ALA A 36 10.09 -7.94 -1.06
CA ALA A 36 9.42 -8.80 -0.09
C ALA A 36 7.89 -8.60 -0.11
N THR A 37 7.20 -9.26 -1.04
CA THR A 37 5.74 -9.11 -1.19
C THR A 37 4.92 -9.94 -0.20
N HIS A 38 5.55 -10.81 0.60
CA HIS A 38 4.92 -11.65 1.62
C HIS A 38 3.61 -12.31 1.15
N ASN A 39 3.60 -12.87 -0.06
CA ASN A 39 2.43 -13.46 -0.71
C ASN A 39 1.19 -12.56 -0.80
N GLY A 40 1.37 -11.25 -0.70
CA GLY A 40 0.38 -10.22 -0.89
C GLY A 40 -0.32 -9.75 0.39
N GLY A 41 -1.62 -9.49 0.33
CA GLY A 41 -2.43 -9.10 1.49
C GLY A 41 -3.46 -8.01 1.17
N HIS A 42 -3.81 -7.22 2.18
CA HIS A 42 -4.72 -6.07 2.04
C HIS A 42 -3.94 -4.77 1.93
N CYS A 43 -4.27 -3.91 0.96
CA CYS A 43 -3.74 -2.54 0.96
C CYS A 43 -4.78 -1.49 0.64
N GLU A 44 -4.49 -0.26 1.06
CA GLU A 44 -5.29 0.91 0.77
C GLU A 44 -4.42 2.01 0.20
N ILE A 45 -5.03 2.82 -0.67
CA ILE A 45 -4.56 4.14 -1.01
C ILE A 45 -5.49 5.16 -0.38
N SER A 46 -4.91 6.13 0.32
CA SER A 46 -5.65 7.14 1.05
C SER A 46 -5.10 8.54 0.81
N LEU A 47 -5.98 9.54 0.91
CA LEU A 47 -5.62 10.96 0.92
C LEU A 47 -5.91 11.56 2.30
N SER A 48 -5.03 12.45 2.74
CA SER A 48 -5.22 13.27 3.94
C SER A 48 -4.78 14.71 3.66
N TYR A 49 -5.44 15.69 4.27
CA TYR A 49 -5.05 17.11 4.18
C TYR A 49 -4.56 17.65 5.54
N ASP A 50 -4.65 16.83 6.60
CA ASP A 50 -4.33 17.18 7.99
C ASP A 50 -3.33 16.21 8.66
N ASP A 51 -2.86 15.18 7.93
CA ASP A 51 -2.01 14.06 8.39
C ASP A 51 -2.57 13.29 9.58
N LYS A 52 -3.89 13.34 9.76
CA LYS A 52 -4.58 12.70 10.88
C LYS A 52 -5.77 11.91 10.39
N THR A 53 -6.53 12.50 9.48
CA THR A 53 -7.75 11.95 8.89
C THR A 53 -7.41 11.50 7.48
N PHE A 54 -7.39 10.18 7.27
CA PHE A 54 -7.11 9.55 5.98
C PHE A 54 -8.39 8.98 5.41
N VAL A 55 -8.78 9.47 4.23
CA VAL A 55 -9.88 8.93 3.42
C VAL A 55 -9.31 7.92 2.44
N SER A 56 -9.70 6.66 2.55
CA SER A 56 -9.34 5.61 1.59
C SER A 56 -10.10 5.83 0.28
N ILE A 57 -9.33 6.00 -0.81
CA ILE A 57 -9.84 6.21 -2.17
C ILE A 57 -9.73 4.94 -3.02
N GLN A 58 -8.95 3.94 -2.57
CA GLN A 58 -8.89 2.62 -3.17
C GLN A 58 -8.54 1.58 -2.10
N THR A 59 -9.17 0.41 -2.17
CA THR A 59 -8.91 -0.72 -1.28
C THR A 59 -8.75 -1.98 -2.13
N ILE A 60 -7.67 -2.73 -1.89
CA ILE A 60 -7.36 -3.97 -2.59
C ILE A 60 -7.34 -5.10 -1.56
N ILE A 61 -8.37 -5.96 -1.61
CA ILE A 61 -8.55 -7.05 -0.65
C ILE A 61 -7.84 -8.32 -1.15
N GLY A 62 -6.82 -8.79 -0.41
CA GLY A 62 -6.16 -10.10 -0.58
C GLY A 62 -5.19 -10.18 -1.75
N ASN A 63 -5.38 -9.32 -2.75
CA ASN A 63 -4.63 -9.32 -4.00
C ASN A 63 -3.55 -8.24 -4.07
N CYS A 64 -3.37 -7.44 -3.03
CA CYS A 64 -2.31 -6.43 -3.03
C CYS A 64 -0.95 -7.13 -3.05
N MET A 65 -0.08 -6.77 -3.97
CA MET A 65 1.23 -7.37 -4.24
C MET A 65 1.24 -8.87 -4.51
N LYS A 66 0.07 -9.46 -4.78
CA LYS A 66 -0.02 -10.88 -5.13
C LYS A 66 0.73 -11.13 -6.43
N LYS A 67 1.44 -12.26 -6.50
CA LYS A 67 2.27 -12.65 -7.66
C LYS A 67 3.31 -11.59 -8.05
N GLY A 68 3.82 -10.82 -7.10
CA GLY A 68 4.86 -9.83 -7.38
C GLY A 68 4.37 -8.56 -8.08
N LYS A 69 3.06 -8.29 -8.13
CA LYS A 69 2.52 -7.07 -8.76
C LYS A 69 2.92 -5.83 -7.95
N LEU A 70 3.70 -4.93 -8.54
CA LEU A 70 4.14 -3.69 -7.88
C LEU A 70 3.54 -2.42 -8.49
N ASP A 71 2.98 -2.50 -9.69
CA ASP A 71 2.40 -1.36 -10.40
C ASP A 71 0.87 -1.31 -10.25
N TYR A 72 0.36 -0.13 -9.97
CA TYR A 72 -1.05 0.14 -9.70
C TYR A 72 -1.49 1.46 -10.29
N GLU A 73 -2.80 1.63 -10.36
CA GLU A 73 -3.45 2.84 -10.80
C GLU A 73 -4.59 3.16 -9.82
N VAL A 74 -4.71 4.43 -9.45
CA VAL A 74 -5.78 4.94 -8.61
C VAL A 74 -6.34 6.22 -9.22
N THR A 75 -7.65 6.35 -9.24
CA THR A 75 -8.32 7.58 -9.67
C THR A 75 -8.46 8.51 -8.47
N ILE A 76 -7.96 9.74 -8.59
CA ILE A 76 -8.18 10.77 -7.59
C ILE A 76 -9.66 11.19 -7.68
N PRO A 77 -10.43 11.20 -6.58
CA PRO A 77 -11.85 11.55 -6.64
C PRO A 77 -12.06 12.96 -7.22
N ALA A 78 -13.04 13.13 -8.10
CA ALA A 78 -13.31 14.40 -8.79
C ALA A 78 -13.70 15.54 -7.83
N ASN A 79 -14.26 15.21 -6.66
CA ASN A 79 -14.62 16.14 -5.60
C ASN A 79 -13.46 16.41 -4.60
N ALA A 80 -12.25 15.88 -4.85
CA ALA A 80 -11.11 16.14 -4.00
C ALA A 80 -10.84 17.65 -3.87
N PRO A 81 -10.62 18.16 -2.66
CA PRO A 81 -10.27 19.56 -2.45
C PRO A 81 -8.94 19.93 -3.10
N SER A 82 -8.79 21.18 -3.54
CA SER A 82 -7.48 21.71 -3.87
C SER A 82 -6.63 21.93 -2.62
N GLY A 83 -5.35 21.55 -2.67
CA GLY A 83 -4.40 21.86 -1.60
C GLY A 83 -3.26 20.86 -1.43
N ASN A 84 -2.39 21.15 -0.47
CA ASN A 84 -1.35 20.21 -0.05
C ASN A 84 -2.01 19.01 0.65
N ALA A 85 -1.68 17.81 0.19
CA ALA A 85 -2.22 16.58 0.72
C ALA A 85 -1.11 15.54 0.90
N THR A 86 -1.44 14.51 1.65
CA THR A 86 -0.62 13.32 1.86
C THR A 86 -1.27 12.15 1.15
N PHE A 87 -0.57 11.61 0.17
CA PHE A 87 -0.92 10.36 -0.51
C PHE A 87 -0.27 9.20 0.26
N ALA A 88 -1.10 8.35 0.87
CA ALA A 88 -0.64 7.27 1.72
C ALA A 88 -0.98 5.91 1.12
N TRP A 89 0.00 5.02 1.09
CA TRP A 89 -0.17 3.59 0.88
C TRP A 89 -0.03 2.86 2.21
N THR A 90 -0.97 1.95 2.50
CA THR A 90 -0.90 1.08 3.67
C THR A 90 -1.07 -0.36 3.28
N TRP A 91 -0.42 -1.27 4.01
CA TRP A 91 -0.47 -2.69 3.70
C TRP A 91 -0.39 -3.57 4.95
N VAL A 92 -1.20 -4.61 4.95
CA VAL A 92 -1.15 -5.72 5.89
C VAL A 92 -0.82 -6.99 5.11
N ASN A 93 0.31 -7.58 5.47
CA ASN A 93 0.91 -8.72 4.77
C ASN A 93 0.16 -10.04 5.01
N TRP A 94 0.12 -10.84 3.96
CA TRP A 94 -0.58 -12.12 3.93
C TRP A 94 0.04 -13.16 4.88
N GLU A 95 1.36 -13.26 4.89
CA GLU A 95 2.14 -14.20 5.72
C GLU A 95 3.34 -13.53 6.39
N GLY A 96 3.84 -14.11 7.49
CA GLY A 96 4.98 -13.58 8.25
C GLY A 96 4.57 -12.84 9.53
N ASN A 97 5.36 -11.87 9.97
CA ASN A 97 5.02 -11.09 11.16
C ASN A 97 3.73 -10.29 10.95
N ARG A 98 2.94 -10.11 12.00
CA ARG A 98 1.73 -9.27 11.94
C ARG A 98 2.15 -7.81 11.97
N GLU A 99 2.39 -7.26 10.80
CA GLU A 99 2.93 -5.92 10.61
C GLU A 99 1.91 -5.04 9.90
N TYR A 100 2.09 -3.73 10.06
CA TYR A 100 1.32 -2.71 9.38
C TYR A 100 2.31 -1.77 8.70
N TYR A 101 2.32 -1.82 7.38
CA TYR A 101 3.21 -1.03 6.55
C TYR A 101 2.48 0.25 6.14
N MET A 102 3.19 1.37 6.17
CA MET A 102 2.69 2.65 5.69
C MET A 102 3.82 3.41 5.00
N ASN A 103 3.54 3.93 3.81
CA ASN A 103 4.41 4.87 3.13
C ASN A 103 3.60 6.09 2.69
N CYS A 104 4.20 7.27 2.76
CA CYS A 104 3.53 8.54 2.47
C CYS A 104 4.34 9.36 1.47
N ALA A 105 3.62 10.06 0.59
CA ALA A 105 4.15 11.09 -0.29
C ALA A 105 3.38 12.40 -0.07
N ASP A 106 4.11 13.50 0.06
CA ASP A 106 3.54 14.85 0.10
C ASP A 106 3.26 15.29 -1.34
N VAL A 107 2.00 15.64 -1.64
CA VAL A 107 1.51 15.95 -2.98
C VAL A 107 0.68 17.23 -2.97
N ILE A 108 0.45 17.80 -4.16
CA ILE A 108 -0.51 18.88 -4.37
C ILE A 108 -1.69 18.31 -5.16
N ILE A 109 -2.90 18.44 -4.62
CA ILE A 109 -4.11 18.12 -5.36
C ILE A 109 -4.61 19.38 -6.06
N GLU A 110 -4.72 19.31 -7.39
CA GLU A 110 -5.47 20.27 -8.21
C GLU A 110 -6.91 19.79 -8.32
N GLY A 111 -7.80 20.35 -7.50
CA GLY A 111 -9.18 19.91 -7.41
C GLY A 111 -10.18 21.06 -7.28
N SER A 112 -11.21 20.85 -6.48
CA SER A 112 -12.22 21.88 -6.23
C SER A 112 -11.78 22.81 -5.09
N PRO A 113 -11.83 24.15 -5.26
CA PRO A 113 -11.52 25.10 -4.19
C PRO A 113 -12.37 24.91 -2.93
N ASN A 114 -13.61 24.44 -3.09
CA ASN A 114 -14.54 24.13 -2.00
C ASN A 114 -14.83 22.62 -1.92
N GLY A 115 -13.90 21.79 -2.41
CA GLY A 115 -14.05 20.35 -2.40
C GLY A 115 -14.15 19.79 -0.98
N VAL A 116 -14.92 18.73 -0.84
CA VAL A 116 -14.98 17.91 0.37
C VAL A 116 -14.78 16.48 -0.07
N LEU A 117 -13.67 15.89 0.37
CA LEU A 117 -13.41 14.48 0.14
C LEU A 117 -14.06 13.69 1.28
N THR A 118 -15.10 12.93 0.95
CA THR A 118 -15.76 12.02 1.89
C THR A 118 -15.61 10.60 1.40
N GLY A 119 -15.26 9.69 2.30
CA GLY A 119 -15.13 8.28 1.99
C GLY A 119 -14.72 7.46 3.19
N PRO A 120 -14.47 6.16 3.01
CA PRO A 120 -14.17 5.27 4.10
C PRO A 120 -12.88 5.67 4.82
N LYS A 121 -12.88 5.65 6.16
CA LYS A 121 -11.66 5.89 6.95
C LYS A 121 -10.62 4.80 6.69
N MET A 122 -9.36 5.15 6.51
CA MET A 122 -8.25 4.18 6.41
C MET A 122 -8.24 3.22 7.62
N VAL A 123 -8.00 1.92 7.36
CA VAL A 123 -7.93 0.88 8.39
C VAL A 123 -6.58 0.92 9.09
N GLU A 124 -6.59 1.02 10.42
CA GLU A 124 -5.37 0.89 11.24
C GLU A 124 -5.36 -0.47 11.95
N ALA A 125 -4.40 -1.34 11.62
CA ALA A 125 -4.30 -2.70 12.16
C ALA A 125 -2.87 -3.03 12.62
N ASN A 126 -2.68 -4.18 13.27
CA ASN A 126 -1.37 -4.76 13.62
C ASN A 126 -0.41 -3.82 14.38
N MET A 127 -0.98 -2.90 15.16
CA MET A 127 -0.27 -1.94 16.01
C MET A 127 -0.83 -1.97 17.44
N PRO A 128 -0.08 -1.50 18.46
CA PRO A 128 -0.58 -1.48 19.83
C PRO A 128 -1.91 -0.73 19.95
N GLY A 129 -2.92 -1.35 20.55
CA GLY A 129 -4.25 -0.77 20.70
C GLY A 129 -5.13 -0.81 19.44
N ARG A 130 -4.70 -1.50 18.37
CA ARG A 130 -5.48 -1.71 17.14
C ARG A 130 -5.84 -3.19 16.96
N PRO A 131 -6.89 -3.51 16.15
CA PRO A 131 -7.19 -4.88 15.80
C PRO A 131 -5.99 -5.59 15.15
N THR A 132 -5.87 -6.89 15.41
CA THR A 132 -4.86 -7.73 14.75
C THR A 132 -5.53 -8.48 13.61
N ILE A 133 -5.00 -8.35 12.40
CA ILE A 133 -5.37 -9.17 11.26
C ILE A 133 -4.46 -10.41 11.28
N PRO A 134 -5.02 -11.62 11.38
CA PRO A 134 -4.22 -12.83 11.48
C PRO A 134 -3.54 -13.17 10.14
N GLU A 135 -2.77 -14.25 10.11
CA GLU A 135 -2.34 -14.85 8.84
C GLU A 135 -3.54 -15.28 8.00
N PHE A 136 -3.39 -15.18 6.69
CA PHE A 136 -4.52 -15.34 5.78
C PHE A 136 -4.90 -16.80 5.55
N TYR A 137 -3.98 -17.76 5.78
CA TYR A 137 -4.23 -19.21 5.63
C TYR A 137 -5.07 -19.58 4.39
N ASN A 138 -4.68 -19.07 3.21
CA ASN A 138 -5.38 -19.27 1.93
C ASN A 138 -6.78 -18.64 1.81
N ASN A 139 -7.20 -17.82 2.77
CA ASN A 139 -8.40 -17.01 2.71
C ASN A 139 -8.06 -15.54 2.39
N ALA A 140 -8.28 -15.14 1.13
CA ALA A 140 -8.03 -13.78 0.66
C ALA A 140 -8.93 -12.71 1.31
N ARG A 141 -9.99 -13.11 2.03
CA ARG A 141 -10.92 -12.21 2.73
C ARG A 141 -10.73 -12.19 4.24
N THR A 142 -9.61 -12.70 4.75
CA THR A 142 -9.28 -12.68 6.18
C THR A 142 -9.36 -11.27 6.74
N SER A 143 -10.29 -11.01 7.66
CA SER A 143 -10.53 -9.68 8.23
C SER A 143 -10.96 -8.60 7.23
N ALA A 144 -11.52 -8.98 6.07
CA ALA A 144 -12.06 -8.03 5.09
C ALA A 144 -13.17 -7.15 5.69
N GLU A 145 -13.89 -7.62 6.71
CA GLU A 145 -14.93 -6.87 7.41
C GLU A 145 -14.39 -5.60 8.09
N LEU A 146 -13.11 -5.56 8.49
CA LEU A 146 -12.49 -4.34 9.01
C LEU A 146 -12.40 -3.25 7.95
N TYR A 147 -12.27 -3.67 6.68
CA TYR A 147 -12.24 -2.77 5.53
C TYR A 147 -13.65 -2.41 5.07
N GLU A 148 -14.58 -3.37 5.05
CA GLU A 148 -15.92 -3.17 4.51
C GLU A 148 -16.85 -2.39 5.45
N ASN A 149 -16.66 -2.50 6.77
CA ASN A 149 -17.54 -1.90 7.78
C ASN A 149 -17.00 -0.62 8.43
N ARG A 150 -15.91 -0.06 7.90
CA ARG A 150 -15.31 1.16 8.46
C ARG A 150 -16.20 2.39 8.21
N PRO A 151 -16.26 3.33 9.16
CA PRO A 151 -17.07 4.53 8.99
C PRO A 151 -16.49 5.43 7.91
N ASN A 152 -17.34 6.25 7.29
CA ASN A 152 -16.88 7.33 6.42
C ASN A 152 -16.37 8.52 7.26
N VAL A 153 -15.37 9.21 6.74
CA VAL A 153 -14.82 10.46 7.26
C VAL A 153 -14.72 11.49 6.12
N SER A 154 -14.69 12.77 6.47
CA SER A 154 -14.63 13.87 5.52
C SER A 154 -13.44 14.78 5.81
N VAL A 155 -12.77 15.25 4.75
CA VAL A 155 -11.65 16.21 4.82
C VAL A 155 -11.81 17.33 3.79
N THR A 156 -11.28 18.49 4.11
CA THR A 156 -11.28 19.71 3.27
C THR A 156 -9.85 20.15 2.97
N GLY A 157 -9.66 20.97 1.94
CA GLY A 157 -8.34 21.43 1.48
C GLY A 157 -7.55 22.26 2.50
N SER A 158 -8.24 22.78 3.52
CA SER A 158 -7.63 23.53 4.63
C SER A 158 -7.34 22.67 5.88
N GLY A 159 -7.53 21.35 5.80
CA GLY A 159 -7.27 20.44 6.92
C GLY A 159 -8.25 20.56 8.09
N VAL A 160 -9.43 21.17 7.88
CA VAL A 160 -10.44 21.36 8.94
C VAL A 160 -11.48 20.25 8.89
N THR A 161 -11.63 19.52 9.99
CA THR A 161 -12.71 18.56 10.25
C THR A 161 -13.73 19.19 11.21
N GLY A 162 -14.94 19.43 10.71
CA GLY A 162 -16.13 19.71 11.50
C GLY A 162 -17.32 19.06 10.81
N PRO A 163 -18.40 18.67 11.53
CA PRO A 163 -19.55 18.01 10.93
C PRO A 163 -20.27 18.97 10.00
N VAL A 164 -19.96 18.90 8.71
CA VAL A 164 -20.75 19.54 7.66
C VAL A 164 -21.84 18.55 7.28
N ALA A 165 -23.09 18.99 7.41
CA ALA A 165 -24.26 18.21 7.02
C ALA A 165 -24.12 17.71 5.57
N PRO A 166 -24.69 16.56 5.21
CA PRO A 166 -24.65 16.06 3.84
C PRO A 166 -25.18 17.14 2.88
N GLN A 167 -24.31 17.71 2.06
CA GLN A 167 -24.73 18.52 0.93
C GLN A 167 -25.31 17.55 -0.11
N PRO A 168 -26.50 17.80 -0.67
CA PRO A 168 -27.06 16.95 -1.71
C PRO A 168 -26.08 16.89 -2.88
N GLN A 169 -25.62 15.68 -3.19
CA GLN A 169 -24.84 15.43 -4.39
C GLN A 169 -25.72 15.80 -5.61
N PRO A 170 -25.26 16.65 -6.55
CA PRO A 170 -26.01 16.89 -7.76
C PRO A 170 -26.16 15.56 -8.51
N GLN A 171 -27.42 15.13 -8.61
CA GLN A 171 -27.85 13.96 -9.36
C GLN A 171 -27.40 14.13 -10.83
N PRO A 172 -26.80 13.12 -11.47
CA PRO A 172 -26.51 13.19 -12.89
C PRO A 172 -27.83 13.37 -13.65
N THR A 173 -27.96 14.49 -14.37
CA THR A 173 -29.06 14.72 -15.30
C THR A 173 -28.98 13.67 -16.41
N THR A 174 -29.90 12.71 -16.35
CA THR A 174 -30.16 11.77 -17.44
C THR A 174 -30.85 12.54 -18.58
N THR A 175 -30.11 12.89 -19.62
CA THR A 175 -30.72 13.13 -20.93
C THR A 175 -30.85 11.77 -21.62
N ALA A 176 -32.03 11.18 -21.52
CA ALA A 176 -32.40 10.01 -22.31
C ALA A 176 -32.54 10.42 -23.79
N PRO A 177 -31.88 9.74 -24.74
CA PRO A 177 -32.25 9.85 -26.15
C PRO A 177 -33.49 9.00 -26.42
N SER A 178 -34.43 9.63 -27.14
CA SER A 178 -35.73 9.11 -27.52
C SER A 178 -35.66 7.79 -28.30
N LYS A 179 -36.56 6.88 -27.91
CA LYS A 179 -36.98 5.66 -28.60
C LYS A 179 -37.24 5.84 -30.10
N PRO A 180 -36.71 4.95 -30.96
CA PRO A 180 -37.39 4.54 -32.20
C PRO A 180 -38.20 3.26 -31.98
N GLU A 181 -39.34 3.19 -32.64
CA GLU A 181 -40.35 2.11 -32.66
C GLU A 181 -39.88 0.93 -33.56
N PRO A 182 -40.38 -0.32 -33.37
CA PRO A 182 -39.72 -1.51 -33.90
C PRO A 182 -40.16 -1.84 -35.32
N THR A 183 -39.20 -2.09 -36.21
CA THR A 183 -39.38 -2.85 -37.44
C THR A 183 -38.81 -4.23 -37.22
N GLY A 184 -39.67 -5.24 -37.33
CA GLY A 184 -39.29 -6.65 -37.20
C GLY A 184 -38.54 -7.13 -38.42
N GLU A 185 -37.52 -7.95 -38.19
CA GLU A 185 -36.92 -8.84 -39.18
C GLU A 185 -36.36 -10.06 -38.43
N GLU A 186 -36.54 -11.23 -39.04
CA GLU A 186 -36.43 -12.57 -38.48
C GLU A 186 -35.00 -12.94 -38.04
N PHE A 187 -34.90 -13.65 -36.90
CA PHE A 187 -33.69 -14.38 -36.51
C PHE A 187 -33.82 -15.86 -36.91
N PRO A 188 -32.84 -16.46 -37.61
CA PRO A 188 -32.75 -17.91 -37.74
C PRO A 188 -32.03 -18.54 -36.53
N THR A 189 -32.71 -19.56 -35.99
CA THR A 189 -32.26 -20.85 -35.42
C THR A 189 -30.79 -21.04 -34.97
N GLU A 190 -30.66 -21.23 -33.66
CA GLU A 190 -30.12 -22.43 -32.96
C GLU A 190 -29.07 -23.30 -33.70
N GLU A 191 -27.83 -23.30 -33.18
CA GLU A 191 -26.89 -24.41 -33.32
C GLU A 191 -26.32 -24.80 -31.95
N GLU A 192 -26.40 -26.10 -31.66
CA GLU A 192 -25.93 -26.79 -30.46
C GLU A 192 -24.39 -26.78 -30.39
N PHE A 193 -23.84 -26.59 -29.18
CA PHE A 193 -22.46 -26.94 -28.89
C PHE A 193 -22.40 -28.07 -27.83
N PRO A 194 -21.65 -29.14 -28.10
CA PRO A 194 -21.67 -30.35 -27.29
C PRO A 194 -20.91 -30.19 -25.97
N THR A 195 -21.45 -30.88 -24.96
CA THR A 195 -20.85 -31.23 -23.68
C THR A 195 -19.62 -32.11 -23.85
N SER A 196 -18.52 -31.81 -23.15
CA SER A 196 -17.49 -32.80 -22.82
C SER A 196 -17.02 -32.61 -21.39
N GLU A 197 -17.46 -33.54 -20.53
CA GLU A 197 -16.84 -33.90 -19.26
C GLU A 197 -15.45 -34.49 -19.53
N GLU A 198 -14.44 -34.10 -18.74
CA GLU A 198 -13.46 -35.06 -18.25
C GLU A 198 -12.92 -34.59 -16.89
N GLN A 199 -13.29 -35.34 -15.84
CA GLN A 199 -12.79 -35.19 -14.49
C GLN A 199 -11.44 -35.90 -14.37
N GLU A 200 -10.36 -35.16 -14.13
CA GLU A 200 -9.13 -35.77 -13.63
C GLU A 200 -9.24 -36.04 -12.13
N VAL A 201 -9.29 -37.33 -11.81
CA VAL A 201 -9.24 -37.91 -10.46
C VAL A 201 -7.81 -37.84 -9.94
N TYR A 202 -7.54 -36.99 -8.95
CA TYR A 202 -6.29 -37.06 -8.20
C TYR A 202 -6.38 -38.11 -7.06
N PRO A 203 -5.37 -38.97 -6.88
CA PRO A 203 -5.34 -39.94 -5.79
C PRO A 203 -5.10 -39.26 -4.43
N PRO A 204 -5.62 -39.81 -3.31
CA PRO A 204 -5.43 -39.24 -1.98
C PRO A 204 -3.98 -39.38 -1.52
N VAL A 205 -3.31 -38.25 -1.28
CA VAL A 205 -1.96 -38.21 -0.70
C VAL A 205 -2.05 -38.48 0.81
N ASN A 206 -1.35 -39.53 1.23
CA ASN A 206 -1.18 -39.92 2.63
C ASN A 206 -0.49 -38.81 3.44
N LYS A 207 -1.08 -38.52 4.60
CA LYS A 207 -0.65 -37.56 5.62
C LYS A 207 0.61 -38.08 6.34
N PRO A 208 1.77 -37.38 6.33
CA PRO A 208 2.82 -37.65 7.30
C PRO A 208 2.44 -37.02 8.64
N SER A 209 2.37 -37.83 9.68
CA SER A 209 2.24 -37.40 11.07
C SER A 209 3.56 -36.80 11.54
N VAL A 210 3.62 -35.49 11.78
CA VAL A 210 4.79 -34.82 12.38
C VAL A 210 4.44 -34.39 13.79
N THR A 211 5.12 -35.02 14.74
CA THR A 211 5.07 -34.81 16.18
C THR A 211 5.60 -33.42 16.54
N LYS A 212 4.84 -32.65 17.34
CA LYS A 212 5.26 -31.36 17.92
C LYS A 212 6.42 -31.56 18.91
N PRO A 213 7.53 -30.81 18.83
CA PRO A 213 8.43 -30.62 19.96
C PRO A 213 7.85 -29.57 20.91
N SER A 214 7.60 -29.99 22.16
CA SER A 214 7.25 -29.13 23.29
C SER A 214 8.51 -28.51 23.88
N TYR A 215 8.68 -27.19 23.80
CA TYR A 215 9.75 -26.48 24.51
C TYR A 215 9.17 -25.75 25.73
N LYS A 216 9.68 -26.10 26.92
CA LYS A 216 9.38 -25.44 28.19
C LYS A 216 10.22 -24.15 28.33
N PRO A 217 9.72 -23.08 28.97
CA PRO A 217 10.50 -21.87 29.20
C PRO A 217 11.51 -22.08 30.34
N SER A 218 12.78 -21.73 30.10
CA SER A 218 13.84 -21.72 31.13
C SER A 218 13.96 -20.35 31.79
N VAL A 219 14.27 -20.40 33.09
CA VAL A 219 14.19 -19.35 34.11
C VAL A 219 15.30 -18.27 34.00
N ASN A 220 14.94 -17.07 34.42
CA ASN A 220 15.73 -15.84 34.56
C ASN A 220 17.15 -16.02 35.16
N LYS A 221 18.13 -15.31 34.59
CA LYS A 221 19.35 -14.87 35.29
C LYS A 221 19.65 -13.40 34.92
N PRO A 222 20.10 -12.54 35.86
CA PRO A 222 20.27 -11.10 35.62
C PRO A 222 21.51 -10.81 34.74
N GLN A 223 21.40 -9.90 33.77
CA GLN A 223 22.53 -9.42 32.96
C GLN A 223 23.14 -8.13 33.55
N PRO A 224 24.47 -7.99 33.55
CA PRO A 224 25.19 -6.79 34.02
C PRO A 224 25.11 -5.62 33.02
N ASN A 225 25.13 -4.41 33.56
CA ASN A 225 25.02 -3.14 32.86
C ASN A 225 26.30 -2.80 32.10
N TYR A 226 26.26 -2.89 30.77
CA TYR A 226 27.21 -2.23 29.87
C TYR A 226 26.43 -1.42 28.85
N GLU A 227 26.59 -0.10 28.90
CA GLU A 227 26.04 0.87 27.95
C GLU A 227 26.94 0.91 26.70
N PRO A 228 26.46 0.51 25.50
CA PRO A 228 27.25 0.63 24.29
C PRO A 228 27.17 2.06 23.72
N ALA A 229 28.33 2.62 23.39
CA ALA A 229 28.50 3.95 22.80
C ALA A 229 27.65 4.15 21.54
N ARG A 230 27.11 5.36 21.36
CA ARG A 230 26.31 5.75 20.19
C ARG A 230 27.13 5.54 18.89
N PRO A 231 26.54 4.97 17.82
CA PRO A 231 27.23 4.89 16.53
C PRO A 231 27.46 6.30 15.99
N TYR A 232 28.72 6.58 15.66
CA TYR A 232 29.21 7.82 15.06
C TYR A 232 28.54 8.03 13.70
N ARG A 233 27.86 9.16 13.52
CA ARG A 233 27.47 9.70 12.22
C ARG A 233 28.71 10.41 11.65
N PRO A 234 29.32 9.96 10.55
CA PRO A 234 30.32 10.77 9.87
C PRO A 234 29.62 12.03 9.34
N GLU A 235 30.17 13.20 9.65
CA GLU A 235 29.81 14.42 8.95
C GLU A 235 30.17 14.30 7.46
N PRO A 236 29.45 14.98 6.56
CA PRO A 236 29.76 14.96 5.13
C PRO A 236 31.17 15.53 4.93
N THR A 237 32.09 14.72 4.42
CA THR A 237 33.37 15.22 3.94
C THR A 237 33.10 16.19 2.78
N GLN A 238 33.63 17.39 2.93
CA GLN A 238 33.62 18.42 1.88
C GLN A 238 34.18 17.85 0.57
N GLY A 239 33.37 17.92 -0.48
CA GLY A 239 33.84 17.76 -1.86
C GLY A 239 33.26 16.55 -2.57
N ASN A 240 31.96 16.54 -2.85
CA ASN A 240 31.41 16.13 -4.15
C ASN A 240 29.95 16.61 -4.23
N LYS A 241 29.60 17.29 -5.33
CA LYS A 241 28.21 17.73 -5.60
C LYS A 241 27.29 16.51 -5.55
N PRO A 242 26.07 16.59 -4.96
CA PRO A 242 25.10 15.51 -5.07
C PRO A 242 24.78 15.34 -6.56
N GLU A 243 25.18 14.19 -7.10
CA GLU A 243 24.80 13.78 -8.44
C GLU A 243 23.27 13.70 -8.48
N LYS A 244 22.64 14.59 -9.26
CA LYS A 244 21.18 14.58 -9.41
C LYS A 244 20.80 13.26 -10.08
N CYS A 245 20.06 12.43 -9.36
CA CYS A 245 19.60 11.14 -9.86
C CYS A 245 18.12 11.20 -10.29
N GLN A 246 17.70 10.26 -11.12
CA GLN A 246 16.29 10.13 -11.50
C GLN A 246 15.51 9.47 -10.36
N HIS A 247 14.45 10.11 -9.86
CA HIS A 247 13.60 9.54 -8.81
C HIS A 247 13.16 8.11 -9.18
N GLY A 248 13.28 7.20 -8.21
CA GLY A 248 12.92 5.80 -8.37
C GLY A 248 14.00 4.95 -9.02
N LYS A 249 15.15 5.50 -9.43
CA LYS A 249 16.31 4.72 -9.91
C LYS A 249 16.98 3.98 -8.75
N TRP A 250 17.45 2.76 -9.01
CA TRP A 250 18.16 1.91 -8.05
C TRP A 250 19.54 1.56 -8.58
N GLU A 251 20.54 1.56 -7.72
CA GLU A 251 21.91 1.20 -8.08
C GLU A 251 22.56 0.35 -6.99
N CYS A 252 23.16 -0.78 -7.36
CA CYS A 252 24.04 -1.51 -6.44
C CYS A 252 25.31 -0.70 -6.15
N ASN A 253 25.72 -0.64 -4.88
CA ASN A 253 26.94 0.07 -4.45
C ASN A 253 27.90 -0.86 -3.68
N GLY A 254 28.03 -2.10 -4.13
CA GLY A 254 28.83 -3.14 -3.51
C GLY A 254 27.95 -4.31 -3.10
N GLU A 255 27.94 -4.64 -1.81
CA GLU A 255 27.03 -5.65 -1.25
C GLU A 255 25.62 -5.09 -1.02
N ASP A 256 25.51 -3.77 -0.93
CA ASP A 256 24.32 -2.99 -0.62
C ASP A 256 23.77 -2.27 -1.88
N TYR A 257 22.78 -1.40 -1.69
CA TYR A 257 22.19 -0.62 -2.79
C TYR A 257 21.79 0.80 -2.38
N ARG A 258 21.68 1.70 -3.35
CA ARG A 258 21.14 3.04 -3.19
C ARG A 258 19.88 3.23 -4.02
N VAL A 259 18.92 3.97 -3.48
CA VAL A 259 17.68 4.36 -4.17
C VAL A 259 17.63 5.87 -4.32
N CYS A 260 17.31 6.34 -5.52
CA CYS A 260 17.16 7.77 -5.76
C CYS A 260 15.77 8.22 -5.29
N VAL A 261 15.74 9.09 -4.29
CA VAL A 261 14.52 9.69 -3.76
C VAL A 261 14.61 11.19 -3.98
N TRP A 262 13.81 11.70 -4.91
CA TRP A 262 13.69 13.14 -5.24
C TRP A 262 15.02 13.79 -5.64
N GLY A 263 15.84 13.08 -6.41
CA GLY A 263 17.13 13.60 -6.88
C GLY A 263 18.28 13.44 -5.88
N VAL A 264 18.03 12.78 -4.74
CA VAL A 264 19.03 12.47 -3.72
C VAL A 264 19.18 10.95 -3.61
N TRP A 265 20.42 10.48 -3.57
CA TRP A 265 20.71 9.06 -3.32
C TRP A 265 20.55 8.74 -1.84
N GLU A 266 19.71 7.76 -1.54
CA GLU A 266 19.49 7.21 -0.21
C GLU A 266 20.09 5.80 -0.12
N GLU A 267 21.04 5.62 0.79
CA GLU A 267 21.73 4.35 0.99
C GLU A 267 20.85 3.34 1.73
N ARG A 268 20.83 2.10 1.24
CA ARG A 268 20.04 0.97 1.76
C ARG A 268 20.93 -0.25 1.88
N ARG A 269 20.53 -1.18 2.74
CA ARG A 269 21.30 -2.40 2.97
C ARG A 269 20.55 -3.64 2.50
N CYS A 270 21.28 -4.54 1.87
CA CYS A 270 20.84 -5.93 1.74
C CYS A 270 20.91 -6.62 3.12
N SER A 271 20.22 -7.75 3.27
CA SER A 271 20.32 -8.56 4.50
C SER A 271 21.74 -9.09 4.70
N GLU A 272 22.12 -9.34 5.96
CA GLU A 272 23.37 -10.04 6.28
C GLU A 272 23.43 -11.35 5.46
N ASP A 273 24.58 -11.60 4.81
CA ASP A 273 24.85 -12.71 3.89
C ASP A 273 24.20 -12.67 2.48
N THR A 274 23.62 -11.54 2.07
CA THR A 274 23.14 -11.33 0.69
C THR A 274 23.88 -10.20 -0.01
N LYS A 275 24.02 -10.28 -1.34
CA LYS A 275 24.68 -9.28 -2.18
C LYS A 275 23.70 -8.63 -3.14
N CYS A 276 23.89 -7.34 -3.41
CA CYS A 276 23.11 -6.65 -4.42
C CYS A 276 23.43 -7.13 -5.84
N TYR A 277 22.37 -7.47 -6.57
CA TYR A 277 22.38 -7.78 -8.00
C TYR A 277 21.48 -6.80 -8.75
N GLN A 278 22.06 -6.09 -9.72
CA GLN A 278 21.32 -5.14 -10.54
C GLN A 278 20.46 -5.88 -11.56
N ALA A 279 19.14 -5.90 -11.36
CA ALA A 279 18.21 -6.55 -12.28
C ALA A 279 17.78 -5.60 -13.42
N THR A 280 17.36 -4.39 -13.07
CA THR A 280 17.02 -3.31 -14.02
C THR A 280 17.41 -1.95 -13.43
N PRO A 281 17.38 -0.84 -14.18
CA PRO A 281 17.64 0.49 -13.62
C PRO A 281 16.70 0.91 -12.46
N PHE A 282 15.59 0.20 -12.28
CA PHE A 282 14.57 0.49 -11.26
C PHE A 282 14.35 -0.68 -10.30
N ASN A 283 15.18 -1.72 -10.36
CA ASN A 283 15.02 -2.93 -9.56
C ASN A 283 16.37 -3.59 -9.27
N ILE A 284 16.58 -3.99 -8.02
CA ILE A 284 17.72 -4.82 -7.60
C ILE A 284 17.21 -6.01 -6.80
N LEU A 285 18.00 -7.07 -6.78
CA LEU A 285 17.77 -8.27 -5.97
C LEU A 285 18.89 -8.37 -4.94
N CYS A 286 18.55 -8.65 -3.68
CA CYS A 286 19.53 -9.08 -2.69
C CYS A 286 19.50 -10.61 -2.66
N LEU A 287 20.57 -11.27 -3.13
CA LEU A 287 20.69 -12.73 -3.24
C LEU A 287 21.93 -13.26 -2.53
#